data_AF-A0A7W6JDA7-F1
#
_entry.id   AF-A0A7W6JDA7-F1
#
_cell.length_a   1.000
_cell.length_b   1.000
_cell.length_c   1.000
_cell.angle_alpha   90.00
_cell.angle_beta   90.00
_cell.angle_gamma   90.00
#
_symmetry.space_group_name_H-M   'P 1'
#
loop_
_entity.id
_entity.type
_entity.pdbx_description
1 polymer ?
#
loop_
_entity_poly.entity_id
_entity_poly.type
_entity_poly.pdbx_seq_one_letter_code
_entity_poly.pdbx_strand_id
1 'polypeptide(L)'
;MIIWSGWGFLVVIFFFVGCLIGIPVGEMISKDSDIAMSAAIIIGGLVAGLGSFLLARKIESGQGRAYIDEATQQRIVVKPHAGSLFFIPTRYWAYVGPVVAIAFGALVMTTPSSDAVAADPAEEAAAAPAEPMSGDVVAPVPAPQAAPAN
;
A
#
# COMPACT_ATOMS: atom_id res chain seq x y z
N MET A 1 -16.32 7.78 20.79
CA MET A 1 -15.90 8.81 19.82
C MET A 1 -16.06 8.25 18.43
N ILE A 2 -16.87 8.87 17.57
CA ILE A 2 -17.01 8.41 16.18
C ILE A 2 -15.98 9.18 15.36
N ILE A 3 -15.12 8.46 14.63
CA ILE A 3 -14.00 9.00 13.84
C ILE A 3 -14.51 9.68 12.55
N TRP A 4 -15.76 9.45 12.17
CA TRP A 4 -16.42 10.05 11.02
C TRP A 4 -17.74 10.72 11.40
N SER A 5 -18.14 11.74 10.64
CA SER A 5 -19.46 12.34 10.74
C SER A 5 -20.03 12.59 9.35
N GLY A 6 -21.35 12.41 9.19
CA GLY A 6 -22.07 12.68 7.95
C GLY A 6 -21.50 11.93 6.75
N TRP A 7 -21.11 12.67 5.72
CA TRP A 7 -20.67 12.14 4.43
C TRP A 7 -19.17 11.89 4.33
N GLY A 8 -18.41 12.06 5.41
CA GLY A 8 -16.96 11.82 5.43
C GLY A 8 -16.57 10.40 5.00
N PHE A 9 -17.41 9.40 5.28
CA PHE A 9 -17.16 8.01 4.88
C PHE A 9 -17.10 7.81 3.35
N LEU A 10 -17.72 8.68 2.55
CA LEU A 10 -17.67 8.56 1.08
C LEU A 10 -16.27 8.77 0.51
N VAL A 11 -15.37 9.49 1.21
CA VAL A 11 -13.96 9.63 0.81
C VAL A 11 -13.31 8.25 0.63
N VAL A 12 -13.57 7.34 1.57
CA VAL A 12 -13.04 5.97 1.56
C VAL A 12 -13.64 5.18 0.41
N ILE A 13 -14.96 5.29 0.19
CA ILE A 13 -15.65 4.63 -0.92
C ILE A 13 -15.05 5.08 -2.26
N PHE A 14 -14.87 6.39 -2.47
CA PHE A 14 -14.29 6.91 -3.70
C PHE A 14 -12.85 6.44 -3.92
N PHE A 15 -12.07 6.28 -2.84
CA PHE A 15 -10.74 5.69 -2.91
C PHE A 15 -10.80 4.24 -3.42
N PHE A 16 -11.65 3.40 -2.82
CA PHE A 16 -11.82 2.02 -3.28
C PHE A 16 -12.29 1.92 -4.73
N VAL A 17 -13.24 2.76 -5.13
CA VAL A 17 -13.72 2.83 -6.52
C VAL A 17 -12.58 3.26 -7.45
N GLY A 18 -11.79 4.26 -7.06
CA GLY A 18 -10.65 4.70 -7.84
C GLY A 18 -9.55 3.65 -7.96
N CYS A 19 -9.27 2.88 -6.90
CA CYS A 19 -8.34 1.74 -6.97
C CYS A 19 -8.87 0.63 -7.88
N LEU A 20 -10.18 0.33 -7.81
CA LEU A 20 -10.80 -0.68 -8.66
C LEU A 20 -10.67 -0.34 -10.15
N ILE A 21 -10.75 0.95 -10.50
CA ILE A 21 -10.49 1.46 -11.86
C ILE A 21 -8.98 1.53 -12.13
N GLY A 22 -8.19 1.85 -11.11
CA GLY A 22 -6.76 2.06 -11.23
C GLY A 22 -5.95 0.78 -11.45
N ILE A 23 -6.40 -0.37 -10.94
CA ILE A 23 -5.76 -1.68 -11.15
C ILE A 23 -5.63 -2.02 -12.65
N PRO A 24 -6.72 -2.10 -13.44
CA PRO A 24 -6.60 -2.42 -14.86
C PRO A 24 -5.85 -1.34 -15.63
N VAL A 25 -5.95 -0.06 -15.23
CA VAL A 25 -5.19 1.02 -15.85
C VAL A 25 -3.68 0.87 -15.58
N GLY A 26 -3.31 0.48 -14.36
CA GLY A 26 -1.92 0.20 -13.98
C GLY A 26 -1.33 -0.94 -14.78
N GLU A 27 -2.06 -2.04 -14.94
CA GLU A 27 -1.65 -3.19 -15.77
C GLU A 27 -1.49 -2.83 -17.26
N MET A 28 -2.25 -1.86 -17.75
CA MET A 28 -2.08 -1.34 -19.11
C MET A 28 -0.82 -0.47 -19.26
N ILE A 29 -0.35 0.18 -18.19
CA ILE A 29 0.84 1.04 -18.20
C ILE A 29 2.13 0.22 -18.09
N SER A 30 2.15 -0.77 -17.19
CA SER A 30 3.32 -1.61 -16.96
C SER A 30 2.89 -3.01 -16.50
N LYS A 31 3.68 -4.02 -16.89
CA LYS A 31 3.54 -5.39 -16.37
C LYS A 31 4.19 -5.59 -15.01
N ASP A 32 4.98 -4.61 -14.56
CA ASP A 32 5.54 -4.59 -13.22
C ASP A 32 4.42 -4.36 -12.20
N SER A 33 4.30 -5.28 -11.24
CA SER A 33 3.24 -5.26 -10.23
C SER A 33 3.35 -4.05 -9.30
N ASP A 34 4.57 -3.60 -8.98
CA ASP A 34 4.80 -2.46 -8.10
C ASP A 34 4.39 -1.16 -8.80
N ILE A 35 4.72 -1.04 -10.10
CA ILE A 35 4.30 0.11 -10.92
C ILE A 35 2.79 0.11 -11.13
N ALA A 36 2.19 -1.04 -11.45
CA ALA A 36 0.74 -1.15 -11.61
C ALA A 36 -0.02 -0.80 -10.32
N MET A 37 0.46 -1.28 -9.17
CA MET A 37 -0.10 -0.96 -7.86
C MET A 37 0.04 0.53 -7.52
N SER A 38 1.20 1.13 -7.78
CA SER A 38 1.42 2.56 -7.56
C SER A 38 0.46 3.42 -8.38
N ALA A 39 0.24 3.06 -9.65
CA ALA A 39 -0.73 3.73 -10.52
C ALA A 39 -2.15 3.59 -9.97
N ALA A 40 -2.53 2.40 -9.49
CA ALA A 40 -3.84 2.17 -8.91
C ALA A 40 -4.08 3.03 -7.66
N ILE A 41 -3.09 3.15 -6.78
CA ILE A 41 -3.15 3.99 -5.57
C ILE A 41 -3.29 5.48 -5.95
N ILE A 42 -2.49 5.96 -6.90
CA ILE A 42 -2.53 7.37 -7.36
C ILE A 42 -3.90 7.70 -7.96
N ILE A 43 -4.42 6.82 -8.83
CA ILE A 43 -5.75 6.98 -9.43
C ILE A 43 -6.83 6.94 -8.34
N GLY A 44 -6.70 6.01 -7.38
CA GLY A 44 -7.51 5.94 -6.16
C GLY A 44 -7.59 7.27 -5.42
N GLY A 45 -6.44 7.88 -5.14
CA GLY A 45 -6.36 9.16 -4.45
C GLY A 45 -6.93 10.33 -5.24
N LEU A 46 -6.73 10.36 -6.56
CA LEU A 46 -7.29 11.38 -7.44
C LEU A 46 -8.82 11.31 -7.50
N VAL A 47 -9.36 10.11 -7.67
CA VAL A 47 -10.82 9.88 -7.68
C VAL A 47 -11.41 10.19 -6.31
N ALA A 48 -10.73 9.80 -5.22
CA ALA A 48 -11.13 10.16 -3.87
C ALA A 48 -11.15 11.68 -3.65
N GLY A 49 -10.10 12.38 -4.08
CA GLY A 49 -10.01 13.83 -3.98
C GLY A 49 -11.10 14.55 -4.77
N LEU A 50 -11.27 14.17 -6.04
CA LEU A 50 -12.28 14.78 -6.92
C LEU A 50 -13.70 14.46 -6.45
N GLY A 51 -13.98 13.22 -6.06
CA GLY A 51 -15.27 12.79 -5.51
C GLY A 51 -15.60 13.55 -4.22
N SER A 52 -14.62 13.71 -3.33
CA SER A 52 -14.78 14.47 -2.08
C SER A 52 -15.04 15.95 -2.33
N PHE A 53 -14.36 16.54 -3.33
CA PHE A 53 -14.58 17.93 -3.73
C PHE A 53 -15.99 18.16 -4.29
N LEU A 54 -16.42 17.32 -5.24
CA LEU A 54 -17.74 17.42 -5.85
C LEU A 54 -18.85 17.20 -4.83
N LEU A 55 -18.67 16.23 -3.93
CA LEU A 55 -19.61 15.95 -2.85
C LEU A 55 -19.69 17.10 -1.85
N ALA A 56 -18.55 17.61 -1.40
CA ALA A 56 -18.50 18.76 -0.50
C ALA A 56 -19.18 19.98 -1.14
N ARG A 57 -18.86 20.27 -2.40
CA ARG A 57 -19.47 21.36 -3.17
C ARG A 57 -20.98 21.18 -3.31
N LYS A 58 -21.45 19.97 -3.61
CA LYS A 58 -22.89 19.68 -3.76
C LYS A 58 -23.65 19.85 -2.43
N ILE A 59 -23.10 19.38 -1.32
CA ILE A 59 -23.75 19.47 -0.01
C ILE A 59 -23.71 20.92 0.51
N GLU A 60 -22.58 21.60 0.36
CA GLU A 60 -22.42 23.00 0.79
C GLU A 60 -23.20 23.99 -0.10
N SER A 61 -23.59 23.58 -1.33
CA SER A 61 -24.48 24.37 -2.19
C SER A 61 -25.94 24.41 -1.73
N GLY A 62 -26.31 23.60 -0.73
CA GLY A 62 -27.66 23.61 -0.16
C GLY A 62 -27.95 24.91 0.59
N GLN A 63 -29.15 25.47 0.40
CA GLN A 63 -29.61 26.66 1.11
C GLN A 63 -29.58 26.41 2.62
N GLY A 64 -28.87 27.27 3.36
CA GLY A 64 -28.81 27.22 4.81
C GLY A 64 -30.21 27.35 5.41
N ARG A 65 -30.60 26.40 6.27
CA ARG A 65 -31.89 26.44 6.96
C ARG A 65 -31.77 27.45 8.09
N ALA A 66 -32.61 28.48 8.04
CA ALA A 66 -32.75 29.44 9.13
C ALA A 66 -33.66 28.84 10.19
N TYR A 67 -33.12 28.67 11.39
CA TYR A 67 -33.87 28.29 12.58
C TYR A 67 -34.03 29.53 13.46
N ILE A 68 -35.17 29.65 14.13
CA ILE A 68 -35.41 30.68 15.13
C ILE A 68 -35.43 29.95 16.47
N ASP A 69 -34.55 30.35 17.38
CA ASP A 69 -34.58 29.87 18.75
C ASP A 69 -35.74 30.54 19.49
N GLU A 70 -36.72 29.75 19.93
CA GLU A 70 -37.93 30.28 20.59
C GLU A 70 -37.63 30.96 21.93
N ALA A 71 -36.55 30.55 22.61
CA ALA A 71 -36.19 31.09 23.93
C ALA A 71 -35.48 32.45 23.86
N THR A 72 -34.72 32.70 22.79
CA THR A 72 -33.90 33.92 22.62
C THR A 72 -34.33 34.78 21.45
N GLN A 73 -35.27 34.31 20.64
CA GLN A 73 -35.71 34.89 19.35
C GLN A 73 -34.54 35.15 18.39
N GLN A 74 -33.40 34.50 18.57
CA GLN A 74 -32.24 34.64 17.70
C GLN A 74 -32.39 33.77 16.44
N ARG A 75 -32.14 34.38 15.29
CA ARG A 75 -32.14 33.71 13.99
C ARG A 75 -30.78 33.07 13.73
N ILE A 76 -30.68 31.76 13.83
CA ILE A 76 -29.46 30.99 13.56
C ILE A 76 -29.58 30.38 12.15
N VAL A 77 -28.66 30.75 11.26
CA VAL A 77 -28.58 30.15 9.92
C VAL A 77 -27.65 28.95 9.98
N VAL A 78 -28.21 27.75 10.01
CA VAL A 78 -27.43 26.50 9.97
C VAL A 78 -27.22 26.12 8.51
N LYS A 79 -25.98 26.25 8.04
CA LYS A 79 -25.59 25.78 6.70
C LYS A 79 -25.42 24.26 6.72
N PRO A 80 -25.83 23.54 5.67
CA PRO A 80 -25.51 22.12 5.55
C PRO A 80 -23.99 21.90 5.54
N HIS A 81 -23.53 20.86 6.24
CA HIS A 81 -22.12 20.50 6.33
C HIS A 81 -21.91 19.12 5.74
N ALA A 82 -20.88 18.95 4.89
CA ALA A 82 -20.54 17.68 4.26
C ALA A 82 -19.96 16.62 5.23
N GLY A 83 -19.90 16.94 6.53
CA GLY A 83 -19.34 16.07 7.55
C GLY A 83 -17.81 16.13 7.63
N SER A 84 -17.23 15.15 8.31
CA SER A 84 -15.79 15.04 8.54
C SER A 84 -15.36 13.58 8.55
N LEU A 85 -14.12 13.31 8.14
CA LEU A 85 -13.45 12.02 8.30
C LEU A 85 -12.15 12.27 9.07
N PHE A 86 -11.90 11.54 10.16
CA PHE A 86 -10.80 11.77 11.10
C PHE A 86 -10.73 13.21 11.60
N PHE A 87 -11.89 13.80 11.93
CA PHE A 87 -12.01 15.21 12.35
C PHE A 87 -11.60 16.24 11.28
N ILE A 88 -11.19 15.81 10.09
CA ILE A 88 -10.85 16.68 8.95
C ILE A 88 -12.13 16.86 8.10
N PRO A 89 -12.58 18.11 7.86
CA PRO A 89 -13.72 18.36 6.98
C PRO A 89 -13.52 17.76 5.58
N THR A 90 -14.56 17.16 5.01
CA THR A 90 -14.52 16.44 3.72
C THR A 90 -13.91 17.28 2.58
N ARG A 91 -14.06 18.62 2.62
CA ARG A 91 -13.43 19.54 1.66
C ARG A 91 -11.90 19.46 1.60
N TYR A 92 -11.23 19.16 2.72
CA TYR A 92 -9.76 19.07 2.75
C TYR A 92 -9.27 17.74 2.19
N TRP A 93 -10.09 16.69 2.24
CA TRP A 93 -9.78 15.41 1.60
C TRP A 93 -9.65 15.52 0.07
N ALA A 94 -10.19 16.59 -0.54
CA ALA A 94 -9.94 16.93 -1.93
C ALA A 94 -8.45 17.13 -2.26
N TYR A 95 -7.67 17.64 -1.30
CA TYR A 95 -6.24 17.88 -1.45
C TYR A 95 -5.41 16.81 -0.75
N VAL A 96 -5.82 16.42 0.46
CA VAL A 96 -5.12 15.40 1.25
C VAL A 96 -5.11 14.05 0.54
N GLY A 97 -6.23 13.65 -0.07
CA GLY A 97 -6.34 12.36 -0.77
C GLY A 97 -5.30 12.19 -1.89
N PRO A 98 -5.24 13.08 -2.89
CA PRO A 98 -4.24 13.03 -3.95
C PRO A 98 -2.80 13.10 -3.43
N VAL A 99 -2.50 13.99 -2.49
CA VAL A 99 -1.14 14.16 -1.95
C VAL A 99 -0.67 12.90 -1.24
N VAL A 100 -1.52 12.32 -0.37
CA VAL A 100 -1.20 11.08 0.34
C VAL A 100 -1.03 9.93 -0.64
N ALA A 101 -1.90 9.81 -1.64
CA ALA A 101 -1.80 8.74 -2.63
C ALA A 101 -0.56 8.85 -3.51
N ILE A 102 -0.14 10.05 -3.91
CA ILE A 102 1.11 10.25 -4.64
C ILE A 102 2.31 9.89 -3.77
N ALA A 103 2.33 10.36 -2.51
CA ALA A 103 3.40 10.01 -1.58
C ALA A 103 3.48 8.49 -1.35
N PHE A 104 2.35 7.83 -1.19
CA PHE A 104 2.28 6.38 -0.97
C PHE A 104 2.61 5.59 -2.24
N GLY A 105 2.14 6.02 -3.41
CA GLY A 105 2.50 5.43 -4.69
C GLY A 105 3.99 5.55 -4.98
N ALA A 106 4.60 6.70 -4.69
CA ALA A 106 6.04 6.89 -4.79
C ALA A 106 6.80 6.00 -3.79
N LEU A 107 6.29 5.86 -2.56
CA LEU A 107 6.88 4.96 -1.57
C LEU A 107 6.89 3.52 -2.07
N VAL A 108 5.78 3.03 -2.64
CA VAL A 108 5.66 1.68 -3.22
C VAL A 108 6.68 1.47 -4.34
N MET A 109 6.96 2.49 -5.14
CA MET A 109 8.00 2.41 -6.19
C MET A 109 9.43 2.35 -5.63
N THR A 110 9.65 2.76 -4.37
CA THR A 110 10.98 2.79 -3.74
C THR A 110 11.22 1.61 -2.79
N THR A 111 10.19 0.83 -2.46
CA THR A 111 10.36 -0.38 -1.66
C THR A 111 11.00 -1.48 -2.51
N PRO A 112 12.10 -2.11 -2.06
CA PRO A 112 12.67 -3.23 -2.78
C PRO A 112 11.64 -4.36 -2.85
N SER A 113 11.42 -4.89 -4.05
CA SER A 113 10.46 -5.96 -4.31
C SER A 113 10.68 -7.10 -3.31
N SER A 114 9.60 -7.57 -2.69
CA SER A 114 9.62 -8.65 -1.70
C SER A 114 10.24 -9.96 -2.21
N ASP A 115 10.46 -10.08 -3.53
CA ASP A 115 11.23 -11.16 -4.15
C ASP A 115 12.73 -11.11 -3.83
N ALA A 116 13.30 -9.92 -3.56
CA ALA A 116 14.71 -9.77 -3.22
C ALA A 116 15.04 -10.24 -1.79
N VAL A 117 14.05 -10.30 -0.89
CA VAL A 117 14.24 -10.74 0.50
C VAL A 117 14.14 -12.27 0.62
N ALA A 118 13.54 -12.95 -0.36
CA ALA A 118 13.50 -14.41 -0.43
C ALA A 118 14.79 -15.02 -1.03
N ALA A 119 15.62 -14.21 -1.67
CA ALA A 119 16.88 -14.63 -2.28
C ALA A 119 18.08 -14.38 -1.35
N ASP A 120 18.05 -14.88 -0.11
CA ASP A 120 19.20 -15.57 0.52
C ASP A 120 18.80 -16.14 1.90
N PRO A 121 18.63 -17.47 1.97
CA PRO A 121 19.59 -18.26 2.75
C PRO A 121 20.03 -19.55 2.02
N ALA A 122 19.71 -19.67 0.73
CA ALA A 122 20.01 -20.86 -0.06
C ALA A 122 21.21 -20.69 -0.99
N GLU A 123 21.68 -19.46 -1.24
CA GLU A 123 22.80 -19.23 -2.16
C GLU A 123 24.16 -19.27 -1.43
N GLU A 124 24.19 -19.01 -0.11
CA GLU A 124 25.39 -19.24 0.72
C GLU A 124 25.66 -20.73 1.02
N ALA A 125 24.75 -21.65 0.67
CA ALA A 125 24.99 -23.10 0.77
C ALA A 125 25.64 -23.70 -0.49
N ALA A 126 25.66 -22.99 -1.61
CA ALA A 126 26.21 -23.47 -2.88
C ALA A 126 27.69 -23.09 -3.11
N ALA A 127 28.28 -22.28 -2.21
CA ALA A 127 29.66 -21.80 -2.31
C ALA A 127 30.68 -22.56 -1.43
N ALA A 128 30.32 -23.72 -0.88
CA ALA A 128 31.30 -24.60 -0.22
C ALA A 128 31.91 -25.58 -1.24
N PRO A 129 33.23 -25.60 -1.44
CA PRO A 129 33.87 -26.49 -2.40
C PRO A 129 33.77 -27.94 -1.89
N ALA A 130 33.12 -28.81 -2.67
CA ALA A 130 33.11 -30.24 -2.43
C ALA A 130 34.51 -30.82 -2.72
N GLU A 131 35.36 -30.91 -1.70
CA GLU A 131 36.48 -31.83 -1.71
C GLU A 131 35.97 -33.29 -1.69
N PRO A 132 36.51 -34.20 -2.52
CA PRO A 132 36.10 -35.60 -2.52
C PRO A 132 36.89 -36.39 -1.47
N MET A 133 36.27 -36.65 -0.31
CA MET A 133 36.79 -37.61 0.68
C MET A 133 35.65 -38.48 1.20
N SER A 134 35.29 -39.52 0.45
CA SER A 134 34.58 -40.68 1.01
C SER A 134 35.62 -41.74 1.34
N GLY A 135 35.93 -41.87 2.62
CA GLY A 135 36.64 -43.02 3.14
C GLY A 135 35.74 -44.24 3.17
N ASP A 136 36.35 -45.42 3.11
CA ASP A 136 35.99 -46.44 4.09
C ASP A 136 37.17 -47.37 4.36
N VAL A 137 37.24 -47.74 5.63
CA VAL A 137 38.35 -48.34 6.35
C VAL A 137 38.30 -49.87 6.22
N VAL A 138 39.36 -50.50 5.73
CA VAL A 138 39.78 -51.85 6.20
C VAL A 138 41.29 -51.95 6.17
N ALA A 139 41.93 -51.92 7.34
CA ALA A 139 43.25 -52.52 7.55
C ALA A 139 43.05 -53.94 8.13
N PRO A 140 43.98 -54.88 7.87
CA PRO A 140 45.10 -55.00 8.80
C PRO A 140 46.48 -55.27 8.15
N VAL A 141 47.50 -54.67 8.75
CA VAL A 141 48.97 -54.92 8.62
C VAL A 141 49.32 -56.26 9.34
N PRO A 142 50.48 -56.96 9.18
CA PRO A 142 51.74 -56.72 8.43
C PRO A 142 52.13 -57.88 7.47
N ALA A 143 53.13 -57.76 6.57
CA ALA A 143 54.54 -58.10 6.82
C ALA A 143 55.42 -57.91 5.55
N PRO A 144 56.75 -57.81 5.68
CA PRO A 144 57.63 -57.11 4.74
C PRO A 144 58.05 -57.96 3.53
N GLN A 145 58.21 -57.30 2.39
CA GLN A 145 58.85 -57.88 1.20
C GLN A 145 60.32 -58.19 1.51
N ALA A 146 60.68 -59.46 1.42
CA ALA A 146 62.04 -59.90 1.21
C ALA A 146 62.19 -60.29 -0.26
N ALA A 147 63.05 -59.57 -0.98
CA ALA A 147 63.62 -60.02 -2.24
C ALA A 147 64.36 -61.35 -2.03
N PRO A 148 64.46 -62.18 -3.08
CA PRO A 148 65.81 -62.57 -3.45
C PRO A 148 66.05 -62.48 -4.96
N ALA A 149 67.32 -62.18 -5.24
CA ALA A 149 67.98 -62.28 -6.53
C ALA A 149 67.88 -63.68 -7.14
N ASN A 150 67.66 -63.74 -8.45
CA ASN A 150 68.50 -64.47 -9.40
C ASN A 150 68.20 -64.02 -10.83
#